data_AF-A0A5M9ZHB7-F1
#
_entry.id   AF-A0A5M9ZHB7-F1
#
_cell.length_a   1.000
_cell.length_b   1.000
_cell.length_c   1.000
_cell.angle_alpha   90.00
_cell.angle_beta   90.00
_cell.angle_gamma   90.00
#
_symmetry.space_group_name_H-M   'P 1'
#
loop_
_entity.id
_entity.type
_entity.pdbx_description
1 polymer ?
#
loop_
_entity_poly.entity_id
_entity_poly.type
_entity_poly.pdbx_seq_one_letter_code
_entity_poly.pdbx_strand_id
1 'polypeptide(L)'
;MVIDNRGNLHAPQGTPDGGRFQSRPGGGADDVEPPAPAPTPSAVRRKWGREEIRAQTLALSDPEASDPSFDDRRTELLRQVRDDIGAFRPMTARDVYDEVMRTGGATWDPFEERAPQVGFCFSPYEQYSRPVPTPAGSDELEAVMDGYIRDHEAVLREDGNYLGLWNQEDRGTLWLDVSTVDDDAGRVRDACLKHDQIAFFDLQTKTEVTVDENATSGQGA
;
A
#
# COMPACT_ATOMS: atom_id res chain seq x y z
N MET A 1 -21.20 -54.45 -19.11
CA MET A 1 -21.90 -55.65 -18.63
C MET A 1 -20.93 -56.37 -17.71
N VAL A 2 -21.27 -56.50 -16.44
CA VAL A 2 -20.35 -57.05 -15.42
C VAL A 2 -21.01 -58.29 -14.83
N ILE A 3 -20.28 -59.41 -14.84
CA ILE A 3 -20.69 -60.69 -14.25
C ILE A 3 -19.94 -60.80 -12.93
N ASP A 4 -20.65 -61.07 -11.83
CA ASP A 4 -20.01 -61.27 -10.53
C ASP A 4 -19.44 -62.69 -10.39
N ASN A 5 -18.58 -62.91 -9.39
CA ASN A 5 -17.95 -64.21 -9.12
C ASN A 5 -18.95 -65.29 -8.63
N ARG A 6 -20.26 -65.04 -8.67
CA ARG A 6 -21.34 -66.00 -8.39
C ARG A 6 -22.23 -66.25 -9.62
N GLY A 7 -21.84 -65.75 -10.79
CA GLY A 7 -22.47 -66.08 -12.07
C GLY A 7 -23.76 -65.31 -12.36
N ASN A 8 -24.07 -64.26 -11.61
CA ASN A 8 -25.28 -63.47 -11.83
C ASN A 8 -25.01 -62.25 -12.70
N LEU A 9 -25.91 -61.99 -13.65
CA LEU A 9 -25.84 -60.89 -14.60
C LEU A 9 -26.54 -59.65 -14.06
N HIS A 10 -25.81 -58.53 -13.96
CA HIS A 10 -26.37 -57.22 -13.62
C HIS A 10 -26.24 -56.24 -14.80
N ALA A 11 -27.33 -55.50 -15.06
CA ALA A 11 -27.38 -54.44 -16.08
C ALA A 11 -26.62 -53.18 -15.60
N PRO A 12 -25.85 -52.50 -16.48
CA PRO A 12 -25.07 -51.33 -16.12
C PRO A 12 -25.93 -50.06 -15.95
N GLN A 13 -25.53 -49.23 -14.98
CA GLN A 13 -26.16 -47.95 -14.61
C GLN A 13 -26.25 -46.98 -15.80
N GLY A 14 -27.44 -46.43 -16.03
CA GLY A 14 -27.66 -45.24 -16.88
C GLY A 14 -27.67 -43.96 -16.04
N THR A 15 -27.10 -42.90 -16.57
CA THR A 15 -27.24 -41.50 -16.12
C THR A 15 -28.42 -40.82 -16.85
N PRO A 16 -28.73 -39.54 -16.57
CA PRO A 16 -29.68 -39.05 -15.57
C PRO A 16 -30.96 -38.49 -16.24
N ASP A 17 -32.13 -38.62 -15.60
CA ASP A 17 -33.34 -37.95 -16.08
C ASP A 17 -34.01 -37.13 -14.97
N GLY A 18 -34.51 -35.96 -15.38
CA GLY A 18 -34.77 -34.83 -14.52
C GLY A 18 -36.05 -34.91 -13.68
N GLY A 19 -36.06 -34.13 -12.60
CA GLY A 19 -37.29 -33.44 -12.18
C GLY A 19 -37.67 -33.50 -10.69
N ARG A 20 -37.56 -32.33 -10.07
CA ARG A 20 -38.38 -31.76 -8.99
C ARG A 20 -38.30 -32.38 -7.58
N PHE A 21 -37.46 -31.76 -6.76
CA PHE A 21 -37.55 -31.79 -5.30
C PHE A 21 -38.67 -30.87 -4.80
N GLN A 22 -39.56 -31.41 -3.97
CA GLN A 22 -40.50 -30.65 -3.15
C GLN A 22 -39.83 -30.27 -1.82
N SER A 23 -39.91 -28.99 -1.48
CA SER A 23 -39.30 -28.34 -0.32
C SER A 23 -40.01 -28.73 0.99
N ARG A 24 -39.23 -29.10 2.01
CA ARG A 24 -39.61 -29.00 3.42
C ARG A 24 -39.09 -27.65 3.98
N PRO A 25 -39.84 -26.94 4.84
CA PRO A 25 -39.34 -25.71 5.46
C PRO A 25 -38.59 -26.05 6.75
N GLY A 26 -37.34 -25.59 6.86
CA GLY A 26 -36.51 -25.73 8.05
C GLY A 26 -35.40 -24.69 8.00
N GLY A 27 -35.38 -23.80 9.00
CA GLY A 27 -34.63 -22.55 9.00
C GLY A 27 -33.12 -22.70 9.17
N GLY A 28 -32.44 -21.62 8.81
CA GLY A 28 -30.99 -21.46 8.81
C GLY A 28 -30.60 -20.46 7.72
N ALA A 29 -31.14 -19.25 7.78
CA ALA A 29 -30.60 -18.14 7.01
C ALA A 29 -29.42 -17.63 7.82
N ASP A 30 -28.21 -17.95 7.35
CA ASP A 30 -27.01 -17.21 7.71
C ASP A 30 -27.28 -15.73 7.44
N ASP A 31 -27.26 -14.92 8.50
CA ASP A 31 -27.16 -13.46 8.42
C ASP A 31 -25.78 -13.12 7.87
N VAL A 32 -25.59 -13.33 6.57
CA VAL A 32 -24.52 -12.66 5.83
C VAL A 32 -24.97 -11.21 5.73
N GLU A 33 -24.42 -10.38 6.60
CA GLU A 33 -24.54 -8.93 6.51
C GLU A 33 -24.24 -8.52 5.06
N PRO A 34 -25.17 -7.83 4.36
CA PRO A 34 -24.92 -7.41 3.00
C PRO A 34 -23.68 -6.52 2.99
N PRO A 35 -22.82 -6.61 1.95
CA PRO A 35 -21.67 -5.71 1.84
C PRO A 35 -22.15 -4.27 1.99
N ALA A 36 -21.41 -3.48 2.77
CA ALA A 36 -21.71 -2.08 3.03
C ALA A 36 -22.06 -1.38 1.70
N PRO A 37 -23.13 -0.56 1.66
CA PRO A 37 -23.51 0.13 0.43
C PRO A 37 -22.31 0.93 -0.08
N ALA A 38 -22.03 0.82 -1.38
CA ALA A 38 -21.03 1.63 -2.03
C ALA A 38 -21.28 3.11 -1.67
N PRO A 39 -20.23 3.90 -1.36
CA PRO A 39 -20.39 5.29 -0.97
C PRO A 39 -21.19 6.04 -2.05
N THR A 40 -22.30 6.65 -1.64
CA THR A 40 -23.16 7.47 -2.51
C THR A 40 -22.33 8.56 -3.19
N PRO A 41 -22.40 8.72 -4.52
CA PRO A 41 -21.73 9.84 -5.16
C PRO A 41 -22.52 11.15 -4.94
N SER A 42 -21.76 12.25 -4.80
CA SER A 42 -22.17 13.65 -4.97
C SER A 42 -22.81 14.37 -3.77
N ALA A 43 -22.00 14.68 -2.76
CA ALA A 43 -21.90 16.10 -2.37
C ALA A 43 -20.97 16.76 -3.39
N VAL A 44 -21.36 17.91 -3.95
CA VAL A 44 -20.46 18.69 -4.82
C VAL A 44 -19.20 19.00 -4.00
N ARG A 45 -18.10 18.30 -4.30
CA ARG A 45 -16.82 18.49 -3.63
C ARG A 45 -16.38 19.93 -3.91
N ARG A 46 -16.17 20.69 -2.85
CA ARG A 46 -15.64 22.05 -2.96
C ARG A 46 -14.19 21.95 -3.41
N LYS A 47 -13.88 22.48 -4.59
CA LYS A 47 -12.49 22.64 -5.02
C LYS A 47 -11.85 23.78 -4.22
N TRP A 48 -10.69 23.53 -3.64
CA TRP A 48 -9.91 24.53 -2.92
C TRP A 48 -9.14 25.42 -3.91
N GLY A 49 -8.98 26.69 -3.54
CA GLY A 49 -8.06 27.59 -4.25
C GLY A 49 -6.61 27.26 -3.92
N ARG A 50 -5.65 27.71 -4.74
CA ARG A 50 -4.21 27.48 -4.51
C ARG A 50 -3.71 27.96 -3.14
N GLU A 51 -4.19 29.12 -2.69
CA GLU A 51 -3.82 29.67 -1.38
C GLU A 51 -4.36 28.81 -0.23
N GLU A 52 -5.55 28.25 -0.42
CA GLU A 52 -6.14 27.33 0.55
C GLU A 52 -5.35 26.02 0.58
N ILE A 53 -5.08 25.38 -0.57
CA ILE A 53 -4.22 24.19 -0.64
C ILE A 53 -2.89 24.45 0.08
N ARG A 54 -2.23 25.59 -0.19
CA ARG A 54 -0.96 25.96 0.47
C ARG A 54 -1.11 26.10 1.99
N ALA A 55 -2.16 26.77 2.46
CA ALA A 55 -2.41 26.93 3.90
C ALA A 55 -2.69 25.58 4.58
N GLN A 56 -3.37 24.68 3.87
CA GLN A 56 -3.70 23.33 4.32
C GLN A 56 -2.44 22.47 4.40
N THR A 57 -1.60 22.48 3.36
CA THR A 57 -0.28 21.83 3.36
C THR A 57 0.55 22.31 4.53
N LEU A 58 0.68 23.63 4.73
CA LEU A 58 1.47 24.18 5.84
C LEU A 58 0.95 23.74 7.21
N ALA A 59 -0.38 23.76 7.41
CA ALA A 59 -0.99 23.33 8.66
C ALA A 59 -0.78 21.84 8.94
N LEU A 60 -0.76 21.00 7.90
CA LEU A 60 -0.55 19.55 8.02
C LEU A 60 0.93 19.15 8.01
N SER A 61 1.84 20.06 7.73
CA SER A 61 3.28 19.86 7.88
C SER A 61 3.78 20.12 9.31
N ASP A 62 2.92 20.64 10.20
CA ASP A 62 3.25 20.81 11.62
C ASP A 62 3.36 19.42 12.30
N PRO A 63 4.42 19.13 13.07
CA PRO A 63 4.53 17.87 13.82
C PRO A 63 3.33 17.57 14.72
N GLU A 64 2.68 18.60 15.29
CA GLU A 64 1.47 18.45 16.11
C GLU A 64 0.27 17.94 15.27
N ALA A 65 0.31 18.08 13.94
CA ALA A 65 -0.69 17.56 13.02
C ALA A 65 -0.53 16.05 12.73
N SER A 66 0.19 15.32 13.58
CA SER A 66 0.25 13.85 13.54
C SER A 66 -0.95 13.18 14.22
N ASP A 67 -1.75 13.94 14.98
CA ASP A 67 -2.95 13.44 15.65
C ASP A 67 -3.97 12.84 14.64
N PRO A 68 -4.62 11.69 14.95
CA PRO A 68 -5.57 11.03 14.05
C PRO A 68 -6.73 11.92 13.58
N SER A 69 -7.09 12.96 14.34
CA SER A 69 -8.14 13.92 13.94
C SER A 69 -7.82 14.69 12.65
N PHE A 70 -6.57 14.67 12.18
CA PHE A 70 -6.16 15.28 10.92
C PHE A 70 -6.23 14.34 9.71
N ASP A 71 -6.47 13.03 9.89
CA ASP A 71 -6.39 12.05 8.81
C ASP A 71 -7.42 12.28 7.68
N ASP A 72 -8.66 12.64 8.04
CA ASP A 72 -9.69 13.05 7.06
C ASP A 72 -9.25 14.26 6.24
N ARG A 73 -8.58 15.22 6.90
CA ARG A 73 -8.10 16.46 6.29
C ARG A 73 -6.91 16.19 5.37
N ARG A 74 -6.00 15.29 5.73
CA ARG A 74 -4.91 14.80 4.87
C ARG A 74 -5.47 14.13 3.63
N THR A 75 -6.44 13.24 3.83
CA THR A 75 -7.12 12.52 2.76
C THR A 75 -7.83 13.48 1.80
N GLU A 76 -8.42 14.56 2.31
CA GLU A 76 -8.99 15.59 1.45
C GLU A 76 -7.92 16.43 0.73
N LEU A 77 -6.83 16.82 1.41
CA LEU A 77 -5.72 17.53 0.79
C LEU A 77 -5.12 16.72 -0.37
N LEU A 78 -4.88 15.43 -0.18
CA LEU A 78 -4.42 14.51 -1.23
C LEU A 78 -5.27 14.63 -2.49
N ARG A 79 -6.59 14.56 -2.35
CA ARG A 79 -7.51 14.62 -3.49
C ARG A 79 -7.42 15.96 -4.21
N GLN A 80 -7.34 17.06 -3.45
CA GLN A 80 -7.22 18.42 -4.01
C GLN A 80 -5.87 18.60 -4.74
N VAL A 81 -4.78 18.09 -4.19
CA VAL A 81 -3.44 18.19 -4.77
C VAL A 81 -3.31 17.28 -6.01
N ARG A 82 -3.86 16.05 -5.94
CA ARG A 82 -3.85 15.09 -7.05
C ARG A 82 -4.47 15.67 -8.32
N ASP A 83 -5.58 16.37 -8.19
CA ASP A 83 -6.27 17.00 -9.32
C ASP A 83 -5.42 18.09 -10.00
N ASP A 84 -4.47 18.68 -9.27
CA ASP A 84 -3.64 19.78 -9.75
C ASP A 84 -2.27 19.30 -10.30
N ILE A 85 -1.64 18.30 -9.68
CA ILE A 85 -0.27 17.84 -10.06
C ILE A 85 -0.22 16.43 -10.66
N GLY A 86 -1.31 15.67 -10.59
CA GLY A 86 -1.38 14.27 -10.99
C GLY A 86 -0.90 13.31 -9.90
N ALA A 87 -1.06 12.00 -10.16
CA ALA A 87 -0.71 10.94 -9.20
C ALA A 87 0.78 10.58 -9.21
N PHE A 88 1.44 10.67 -10.37
CA PHE A 88 2.82 10.21 -10.58
C PHE A 88 3.66 11.26 -11.31
N ARG A 89 4.97 11.23 -11.08
CA ARG A 89 5.98 11.91 -11.89
C ARG A 89 6.95 10.89 -12.46
N PRO A 90 7.49 11.10 -13.68
CA PRO A 90 8.62 10.30 -14.17
C PRO A 90 9.81 10.41 -13.21
N MET A 91 10.52 9.30 -13.03
CA MET A 91 11.70 9.21 -12.18
C MET A 91 12.51 7.99 -12.58
N THR A 92 13.76 8.20 -13.01
CA THR A 92 14.69 7.12 -13.36
C THR A 92 15.43 6.61 -12.11
N ALA A 93 16.09 5.46 -12.20
CA ALA A 93 16.95 4.94 -11.12
C ALA A 93 18.02 5.95 -10.69
N ARG A 94 18.59 6.71 -11.65
CA ARG A 94 19.54 7.78 -11.36
C ARG A 94 18.92 8.93 -10.57
N ASP A 95 17.69 9.32 -10.90
CA ASP A 95 16.97 10.37 -10.17
C ASP A 95 16.64 9.95 -8.73
N VAL A 96 16.55 8.65 -8.44
CA VAL A 96 16.35 8.11 -7.08
C VAL A 96 17.51 8.47 -6.17
N TYR A 97 18.75 8.38 -6.67
CA TYR A 97 19.91 8.78 -5.89
C TYR A 97 19.82 10.25 -5.45
N ASP A 98 19.56 11.14 -6.41
CA ASP A 98 19.48 12.57 -6.14
C ASP A 98 18.33 12.90 -5.17
N GLU A 99 17.19 12.19 -5.28
CA GLU A 99 16.06 12.37 -4.36
C GLU A 99 16.38 11.90 -2.95
N VAL A 100 16.94 10.70 -2.80
CA VAL A 100 17.29 10.13 -1.49
C VAL A 100 18.32 11.02 -0.79
N MET A 101 19.35 11.48 -1.49
CA MET A 101 20.37 12.36 -0.91
C MET A 101 19.86 13.77 -0.60
N ARG A 102 18.82 14.23 -1.30
CA ARG A 102 18.23 15.56 -1.07
C ARG A 102 17.18 15.57 0.04
N THR A 103 16.44 14.47 0.20
CA THR A 103 15.23 14.43 1.05
C THR A 103 15.30 13.41 2.18
N GLY A 104 16.29 12.52 2.17
CA GLY A 104 16.41 11.41 3.12
C GLY A 104 15.64 10.16 2.70
N GLY A 105 14.91 10.15 1.57
CA GLY A 105 14.22 8.94 1.13
C GLY A 105 13.57 9.04 -0.25
N ALA A 106 13.00 7.94 -0.72
CA ALA A 106 12.25 7.88 -1.96
C ALA A 106 11.23 6.74 -1.95
N THR A 107 10.19 6.89 -2.76
CA THR A 107 9.23 5.82 -3.10
C THR A 107 9.16 5.78 -4.61
N TRP A 108 9.48 4.63 -5.20
CA TRP A 108 9.69 4.53 -6.64
C TRP A 108 9.15 3.21 -7.20
N ASP A 109 8.51 3.30 -8.37
CA ASP A 109 8.05 2.17 -9.17
C ASP A 109 9.16 1.83 -10.20
N PRO A 110 9.91 0.73 -10.00
CA PRO A 110 11.04 0.38 -10.86
C PRO A 110 10.63 -0.11 -12.25
N PHE A 111 9.36 -0.49 -12.45
CA PHE A 111 8.90 -1.09 -13.71
C PHE A 111 8.27 -0.06 -14.64
N GLU A 112 7.71 1.01 -14.07
CA GLU A 112 7.09 2.11 -14.81
C GLU A 112 7.94 3.40 -14.76
N GLU A 113 9.10 3.36 -14.09
CA GLU A 113 10.04 4.47 -13.93
C GLU A 113 9.37 5.77 -13.48
N ARG A 114 8.63 5.67 -12.38
CA ARG A 114 7.83 6.78 -11.85
C ARG A 114 7.78 6.77 -10.33
N ALA A 115 7.55 7.92 -9.74
CA ALA A 115 7.32 8.06 -8.31
C ALA A 115 5.92 8.60 -8.04
N PRO A 116 5.20 8.08 -7.03
CA PRO A 116 3.96 8.68 -6.56
C PRO A 116 4.23 10.09 -6.03
N GLN A 117 3.42 11.06 -6.46
CA GLN A 117 3.52 12.45 -6.02
C GLN A 117 2.62 12.76 -4.82
N VAL A 118 1.58 11.96 -4.63
CA VAL A 118 0.53 12.10 -3.62
C VAL A 118 0.17 10.71 -3.10
N GLY A 119 -0.38 10.62 -1.88
CA GLY A 119 -0.60 9.34 -1.20
C GLY A 119 0.06 9.28 0.16
N PHE A 120 -0.28 8.24 0.90
CA PHE A 120 0.31 7.92 2.20
C PHE A 120 1.14 6.65 2.05
N CYS A 121 2.45 6.78 2.23
CA CYS A 121 3.42 5.73 2.01
C CYS A 121 3.82 5.09 3.34
N PHE A 122 3.79 3.76 3.42
CA PHE A 122 4.21 3.00 4.60
C PHE A 122 4.80 1.65 4.19
N SER A 123 5.57 1.02 5.07
CA SER A 123 6.25 -0.25 4.80
C SER A 123 5.69 -1.37 5.69
N PRO A 124 4.60 -2.05 5.31
CA PRO A 124 3.96 -3.04 6.18
C PRO A 124 4.71 -4.39 6.26
N TYR A 125 5.78 -4.57 5.48
CA TYR A 125 6.43 -5.86 5.26
C TYR A 125 7.83 -5.91 5.85
N GLU A 126 7.94 -6.15 7.16
CA GLU A 126 9.23 -6.24 7.86
C GLU A 126 10.21 -7.23 7.20
N GLN A 127 9.73 -8.36 6.69
CA GLN A 127 10.56 -9.37 6.05
C GLN A 127 11.26 -8.91 4.76
N TYR A 128 10.79 -7.82 4.16
CA TYR A 128 11.42 -7.23 2.97
C TYR A 128 12.37 -6.09 3.33
N SER A 129 12.43 -5.68 4.59
CA SER A 129 13.33 -4.61 5.00
C SER A 129 14.79 -5.05 5.00
N ARG A 130 15.64 -4.31 4.28
CA ARG A 130 17.06 -4.64 4.10
C ARG A 130 17.93 -3.41 4.37
N PRO A 131 18.72 -3.40 5.46
CA PRO A 131 19.74 -2.37 5.65
C PRO A 131 20.95 -2.67 4.76
N VAL A 132 21.48 -1.62 4.14
CA VAL A 132 22.74 -1.64 3.40
C VAL A 132 23.58 -0.40 3.77
N PRO A 133 24.90 -0.41 3.56
CA PRO A 133 25.69 0.81 3.67
C PRO A 133 25.16 1.89 2.72
N THR A 134 25.10 3.15 3.17
CA THR A 134 24.73 4.27 2.30
C THR A 134 25.69 4.35 1.11
N PRO A 135 25.19 4.25 -0.14
CA PRO A 135 26.04 4.29 -1.34
C PRO A 135 26.79 5.61 -1.49
N ALA A 136 28.02 5.56 -2.01
CA ALA A 136 28.84 6.74 -2.25
C ALA A 136 28.47 7.50 -3.55
N GLY A 137 27.61 6.91 -4.39
CA GLY A 137 27.20 7.47 -5.67
C GLY A 137 26.05 6.72 -6.34
N SER A 138 25.55 7.28 -7.44
CA SER A 138 24.39 6.74 -8.19
C SER A 138 24.60 5.32 -8.69
N ASP A 139 25.79 5.00 -9.21
CA ASP A 139 26.07 3.70 -9.82
C ASP A 139 26.06 2.56 -8.78
N GLU A 140 26.53 2.86 -7.56
CA GLU A 140 26.49 1.91 -6.44
C GLU A 140 25.05 1.72 -5.94
N LEU A 141 24.27 2.80 -5.84
CA LEU A 141 22.86 2.70 -5.49
C LEU A 141 22.08 1.88 -6.53
N GLU A 142 22.30 2.13 -7.82
CA GLU A 142 21.63 1.39 -8.91
C GLU A 142 21.93 -0.11 -8.82
N ALA A 143 23.18 -0.50 -8.61
CA ALA A 143 23.54 -1.91 -8.44
C ALA A 143 22.88 -2.57 -7.22
N VAL A 144 22.74 -1.83 -6.11
CA VAL A 144 22.04 -2.29 -4.91
C VAL A 144 20.54 -2.44 -5.17
N MET A 145 19.92 -1.46 -5.81
CA MET A 145 18.51 -1.49 -6.17
C MET A 145 18.21 -2.63 -7.13
N ASP A 146 19.01 -2.82 -8.18
CA ASP A 146 18.86 -3.93 -9.13
C ASP A 146 18.89 -5.29 -8.44
N GLY A 147 19.82 -5.47 -7.49
CA GLY A 147 19.89 -6.67 -6.68
C GLY A 147 18.61 -6.90 -5.87
N TYR A 148 18.13 -5.85 -5.19
CA TYR A 148 16.91 -5.90 -4.38
C TYR A 148 15.65 -6.15 -5.23
N ILE A 149 15.50 -5.44 -6.35
CA ILE A 149 14.38 -5.57 -7.28
C ILE A 149 14.31 -6.99 -7.84
N ARG A 150 15.45 -7.57 -8.23
CA ARG A 150 15.51 -8.95 -8.71
C ARG A 150 15.12 -9.97 -7.62
N ASP A 151 15.55 -9.75 -6.38
CA ASP A 151 15.23 -10.64 -5.27
C ASP A 151 13.73 -10.60 -4.91
N HIS A 152 13.07 -9.45 -5.13
CA HIS A 152 11.71 -9.16 -4.66
C HIS A 152 10.73 -8.77 -5.79
N GLU A 153 11.03 -9.15 -7.04
CA GLU A 153 10.28 -8.73 -8.22
C GLU A 153 8.78 -9.05 -8.10
N ALA A 154 8.46 -10.23 -7.59
CA ALA A 154 7.07 -10.70 -7.49
C ALA A 154 6.19 -9.76 -6.64
N VAL A 155 6.68 -9.33 -5.48
CA VAL A 155 5.92 -8.45 -4.58
C VAL A 155 5.95 -6.99 -5.04
N LEU A 156 7.06 -6.54 -5.64
CA LEU A 156 7.16 -5.18 -6.20
C LEU A 156 6.27 -4.98 -7.44
N ARG A 157 5.86 -6.06 -8.12
CA ARG A 157 4.92 -6.01 -9.25
C ARG A 157 3.45 -5.98 -8.82
N GLU A 158 3.15 -6.19 -7.55
CA GLU A 158 1.78 -6.09 -7.07
C GLU A 158 1.33 -4.63 -7.08
N ASP A 159 0.09 -4.39 -7.50
CA ASP A 159 -0.47 -3.04 -7.60
C ASP A 159 -0.43 -2.32 -6.24
N GLY A 160 0.14 -1.11 -6.23
CA GLY A 160 0.25 -0.29 -5.03
C GLY A 160 1.51 -0.54 -4.21
N ASN A 161 2.37 -1.48 -4.60
CA ASN A 161 3.69 -1.67 -4.01
C ASN A 161 4.78 -0.91 -4.79
N TYR A 162 5.80 -0.46 -4.06
CA TYR A 162 6.89 0.38 -4.55
C TYR A 162 8.19 -0.01 -3.85
N LEU A 163 9.32 0.30 -4.47
CA LEU A 163 10.60 0.31 -3.77
C LEU A 163 10.66 1.55 -2.87
N GLY A 164 10.71 1.32 -1.56
CA GLY A 164 10.97 2.33 -0.55
C GLY A 164 12.46 2.43 -0.23
N LEU A 165 12.96 3.66 -0.12
CA LEU A 165 14.32 3.96 0.30
C LEU A 165 14.28 4.95 1.45
N TRP A 166 15.01 4.67 2.52
CA TRP A 166 15.16 5.58 3.66
C TRP A 166 16.62 5.67 4.11
N ASN A 167 17.21 6.85 3.97
CA ASN A 167 18.59 7.14 4.31
C ASN A 167 18.69 7.64 5.76
N GLN A 168 19.17 6.77 6.63
CA GLN A 168 19.48 7.09 8.02
C GLN A 168 20.93 7.58 8.10
N GLU A 169 21.12 8.86 7.72
CA GLU A 169 22.43 9.48 7.51
C GLU A 169 23.35 9.42 8.73
N ASP A 170 22.80 9.59 9.93
CA ASP A 170 23.55 9.56 11.19
C ASP A 170 24.18 8.18 11.47
N ARG A 171 23.60 7.12 10.92
CA ARG A 171 24.09 5.73 11.03
C ARG A 171 24.77 5.22 9.76
N GLY A 172 24.83 6.02 8.69
CA GLY A 172 25.38 5.60 7.39
C GLY A 172 24.70 4.36 6.81
N THR A 173 23.40 4.21 7.10
CA THR A 173 22.58 3.06 6.68
C THR A 173 21.46 3.53 5.77
N LEU A 174 21.35 2.90 4.61
CA LEU A 174 20.21 3.02 3.72
C LEU A 174 19.33 1.78 3.90
N TRP A 175 18.04 2.00 4.16
CA TRP A 175 17.05 0.94 4.22
C TRP A 175 16.35 0.82 2.87
N LEU A 176 16.24 -0.42 2.37
CA LEU A 176 15.45 -0.77 1.20
C LEU A 176 14.28 -1.65 1.64
N ASP A 177 13.08 -1.21 1.32
CA ASP A 177 11.85 -1.87 1.73
C ASP A 177 10.86 -1.99 0.56
N VAL A 178 9.86 -2.85 0.73
CA VAL A 178 8.64 -2.80 -0.09
C VAL A 178 7.64 -1.89 0.62
N SER A 179 7.37 -0.73 0.02
CA SER A 179 6.39 0.23 0.52
C SER A 179 5.07 0.12 -0.21
N THR A 180 3.98 0.41 0.48
CA THR A 180 2.63 0.53 -0.08
C THR A 180 2.19 1.98 -0.05
N VAL A 181 1.45 2.43 -1.08
CA VAL A 181 0.78 3.74 -1.10
C VAL A 181 -0.73 3.57 -1.14
N ASP A 182 -1.43 4.18 -0.18
CA ASP A 182 -2.90 4.27 -0.15
C ASP A 182 -3.33 5.75 -0.11
N ASP A 183 -4.58 6.01 -0.47
CA ASP A 183 -5.18 7.33 -0.61
C ASP A 183 -5.97 7.78 0.63
N ASP A 184 -5.97 6.97 1.68
CA ASP A 184 -6.75 7.18 2.90
C ASP A 184 -5.83 7.09 4.12
N ALA A 185 -5.60 8.24 4.75
CA ALA A 185 -4.69 8.33 5.89
C ALA A 185 -5.17 7.51 7.09
N GLY A 186 -6.49 7.41 7.30
CA GLY A 186 -7.06 6.63 8.39
C GLY A 186 -6.78 5.13 8.21
N ARG A 187 -7.02 4.59 7.01
CA ARG A 187 -6.66 3.20 6.68
C ARG A 187 -5.17 2.94 6.83
N VAL A 188 -4.33 3.88 6.39
CA VAL A 188 -2.87 3.75 6.51
C VAL A 188 -2.45 3.75 7.97
N ARG A 189 -3.01 4.64 8.81
CA ARG A 189 -2.74 4.64 10.25
C ARG A 189 -3.12 3.29 10.89
N ASP A 190 -4.30 2.77 10.59
CA ASP A 190 -4.74 1.47 11.09
C ASP A 190 -3.79 0.34 10.67
N ALA A 191 -3.29 0.39 9.42
CA ALA A 191 -2.30 -0.55 8.93
C ALA A 191 -0.95 -0.39 9.64
N CYS A 192 -0.46 0.83 9.83
CA CYS A 192 0.76 1.11 10.58
C CYS A 192 0.67 0.59 12.01
N LEU A 193 -0.44 0.84 12.74
CA LEU A 193 -0.65 0.32 14.09
C LEU A 193 -0.63 -1.22 14.11
N LYS A 194 -1.30 -1.85 13.15
CA LYS A 194 -1.33 -3.31 13.03
C LYS A 194 0.05 -3.93 12.77
N HIS A 195 0.90 -3.21 12.05
CA HIS A 195 2.25 -3.63 11.65
C HIS A 195 3.35 -2.99 12.52
N ASP A 196 2.97 -2.47 13.70
CA ASP A 196 3.88 -1.88 14.70
C ASP A 196 4.82 -0.82 14.12
N GLN A 197 4.34 0.02 13.21
CA GLN A 197 5.13 1.04 12.51
C GLN A 197 5.12 2.38 13.27
N ILE A 198 6.28 3.05 13.30
CA ILE A 198 6.44 4.35 13.98
C ILE A 198 5.60 5.44 13.29
N ALA A 199 5.55 5.41 11.96
CA ALA A 199 4.93 6.46 11.16
C ALA A 199 4.56 5.98 9.74
N PHE A 200 3.86 6.84 9.01
CA PHE A 200 3.79 6.81 7.55
C PHE A 200 4.24 8.15 6.96
N PHE A 201 4.58 8.19 5.68
CA PHE A 201 4.98 9.40 4.98
C PHE A 201 3.82 9.99 4.16
N ASP A 202 3.51 11.26 4.38
CA ASP A 202 2.54 12.02 3.59
C ASP A 202 3.25 12.66 2.38
N LEU A 203 2.96 12.13 1.19
CA LEU A 203 3.65 12.54 -0.04
C LEU A 203 3.27 13.95 -0.50
N GLN A 204 2.12 14.50 -0.11
CA GLN A 204 1.70 15.84 -0.51
C GLN A 204 2.22 16.93 0.44
N THR A 205 2.43 16.63 1.72
CA THR A 205 3.07 17.56 2.66
C THR A 205 4.58 17.38 2.75
N LYS A 206 5.10 16.24 2.26
CA LYS A 206 6.50 15.81 2.40
C LYS A 206 6.94 15.72 3.86
N THR A 207 6.05 15.19 4.70
CA THR A 207 6.31 15.04 6.13
C THR A 207 5.98 13.63 6.59
N GLU A 208 6.72 13.18 7.59
CA GLU A 208 6.38 12.00 8.37
C GLU A 208 5.18 12.31 9.28
N VAL A 209 4.28 11.34 9.43
CA VAL A 209 3.11 11.40 10.30
C VAL A 209 3.25 10.31 11.34
N THR A 210 3.58 10.69 12.56
CA THR A 210 3.77 9.73 13.66
C THR A 210 2.48 9.00 13.98
N VAL A 211 2.60 7.68 14.10
CA VAL A 211 1.51 6.75 14.44
C VAL A 211 1.68 6.25 15.86
N ASP A 212 2.84 5.67 16.17
CA ASP A 212 3.19 5.22 17.51
C ASP A 212 4.69 5.42 17.75
N GLU A 213 5.07 6.37 18.60
CA GLU A 213 6.47 6.63 18.95
C GLU A 213 7.14 5.45 19.68
N ASN A 214 6.35 4.52 20.22
CA ASN A 214 6.81 3.34 20.95
C ASN A 214 6.84 2.07 20.10
N ALA A 215 6.50 2.16 18.81
CA ALA A 215 6.62 1.07 17.86
C ALA A 215 8.03 0.46 17.89
N THR A 216 8.10 -0.87 17.83
CA THR A 216 9.37 -1.61 17.88
C THR A 216 9.91 -1.93 16.48
N SER A 217 9.06 -1.94 15.46
CA SER A 217 9.53 -2.05 14.07
C SER A 217 10.17 -0.74 13.59
N GLY A 218 11.15 -0.84 12.68
CA GLY A 218 11.88 0.34 12.15
C GLY A 218 12.90 0.96 13.10
N GLN A 219 12.89 0.62 14.40
CA GLN A 219 13.96 0.95 15.34
C GLN A 219 15.11 -0.05 15.16
N GLY A 220 15.95 0.17 14.15
CA GLY A 220 17.12 -0.68 13.88
C GLY A 220 17.93 -0.96 15.16
N ALA A 221 18.09 -2.25 15.46
CA ALA A 221 18.96 -2.80 16.50
C ALA A 221 20.43 -2.38 16.32
#